data_AF-A0A504IBZ0-F1
#
_entry.id   AF-A0A504IBZ0-F1
#
_cell.length_a   1.000
_cell.length_b   1.000
_cell.length_c   1.000
_cell.angle_alpha   90.00
_cell.angle_beta   90.00
_cell.angle_gamma   90.00
#
_symmetry.space_group_name_H-M   'P 1'
#
loop_
_entity.id
_entity.type
_entity.pdbx_description
1 polymer ?
#
loop_
_entity_poly.entity_id
_entity_poly.type
_entity_poly.pdbx_seq_one_letter_code
_entity_poly.pdbx_strand_id
1 'polypeptide(L)' 'FMRRDEVEAAWRRIDPIQNAWESARQEAQGYTAGTWGPSASIALIERDGRTWHESN' A
#
# COMPACT_ATOMS: atom_id res chain seq x y z
N PHE A 1 -23.30 -1.66 -7.04
CA PHE A 1 -23.02 -2.22 -5.71
C PHE A 1 -22.08 -3.40 -5.90
N MET A 2 -21.01 -3.50 -5.11
CA MET A 2 -20.09 -4.64 -5.16
C MET A 2 -20.81 -5.89 -4.67
N ARG A 3 -20.55 -7.05 -5.27
CA ARG A 3 -21.16 -8.30 -4.82
C ARG A 3 -20.49 -8.76 -3.52
N ARG A 4 -21.24 -9.48 -2.68
CA ARG A 4 -20.75 -9.93 -1.36
C ARG A 4 -19.48 -10.77 -1.47
N ASP A 5 -19.44 -11.70 -2.41
CA ASP A 5 -18.28 -12.56 -2.68
C ASP A 5 -17.02 -11.77 -3.10
N GLU A 6 -17.18 -10.69 -3.86
CA GLU A 6 -16.09 -9.78 -4.23
C GLU A 6 -15.52 -9.06 -2.99
N VAL A 7 -16.39 -8.60 -2.08
CA VAL A 7 -15.98 -7.97 -0.81
C VAL A 7 -15.22 -8.96 0.07
N GLU A 8 -15.74 -10.18 0.25
CA GLU A 8 -15.08 -11.24 1.02
C GLU A 8 -13.72 -11.63 0.41
N ALA A 9 -13.63 -11.69 -0.92
CA ALA A 9 -12.38 -11.99 -1.61
C ALA A 9 -11.32 -10.88 -1.42
N ALA A 10 -11.74 -9.62 -1.39
CA ALA A 10 -10.85 -8.50 -1.09
C ALA A 10 -10.33 -8.59 0.36
N TRP A 11 -11.22 -8.79 1.34
CA TRP A 11 -10.82 -8.88 2.75
C TRP A 11 -9.88 -10.05 3.03
N ARG A 12 -10.11 -11.23 2.43
CA ARG A 12 -9.19 -12.37 2.52
C ARG A 12 -7.75 -12.04 2.11
N ARG A 13 -7.53 -11.03 1.25
CA ARG A 13 -6.19 -10.56 0.86
C ARG A 13 -5.64 -9.48 1.79
N ILE A 14 -6.51 -8.65 2.38
CA ILE A 14 -6.12 -7.51 3.22
C ILE A 14 -5.83 -7.93 4.67
N ASP A 15 -6.61 -8.85 5.25
CA ASP A 15 -6.45 -9.25 6.66
C ASP A 15 -5.02 -9.72 6.99
N PRO A 16 -4.36 -10.55 6.16
CA PRO A 16 -2.99 -10.97 6.45
C PRO A 16 -1.99 -9.79 6.45
N ILE A 17 -2.21 -8.77 5.63
CA ILE A 17 -1.35 -7.57 5.57
C ILE A 17 -1.49 -6.75 6.84
N GLN A 18 -2.73 -6.55 7.32
CA GLN A 18 -3.00 -5.83 8.57
C GLN A 18 -2.38 -6.56 9.76
N ASN A 19 -2.63 -7.87 9.89
CA ASN A 19 -2.05 -8.69 10.96
C ASN A 19 -0.52 -8.64 10.94
N ALA A 20 0.10 -8.65 9.76
CA ALA A 20 1.56 -8.53 9.64
C ALA A 20 2.05 -7.18 10.17
N TRP A 21 1.40 -6.07 9.83
CA TRP A 21 1.77 -4.73 10.33
C TRP A 21 1.61 -4.62 11.84
N GLU A 22 0.52 -5.13 12.41
CA GLU A 22 0.30 -5.15 13.85
C GLU A 22 1.37 -5.98 14.58
N SER A 23 1.66 -7.18 14.08
CA SER A 23 2.66 -8.07 14.68
C SER A 23 4.08 -7.50 14.62
N ALA A 24 4.42 -6.79 13.53
CA ALA A 24 5.70 -6.15 13.35
C ALA A 24 5.82 -4.80 14.08
N ARG A 25 4.72 -4.29 14.65
CA ARG A 25 4.61 -2.91 15.16
C ARG A 25 5.08 -1.89 14.12
N GLN A 26 4.72 -2.15 12.86
CA GLN A 26 5.12 -1.31 11.74
C GLN A 26 4.24 -0.06 11.71
N GLU A 27 4.83 1.10 12.01
CA GLU A 27 4.16 2.39 11.87
C GLU A 27 4.18 2.88 10.43
N ALA A 28 3.20 3.72 10.08
CA ALA A 28 3.14 4.41 8.81
C ALA A 28 4.27 5.44 8.71
N GLN A 29 4.99 5.45 7.59
CA GLN A 29 6.04 6.43 7.35
C GLN A 29 5.42 7.79 6.98
N GLY A 30 5.84 8.84 7.68
CA GLY A 30 5.47 10.21 7.36
C GLY A 30 6.08 10.69 6.04
N TYR A 31 5.46 11.70 5.45
CA TYR A 31 5.95 12.37 4.25
C TYR A 31 5.52 13.84 4.25
N THR A 32 6.25 14.69 3.53
CA THR A 32 5.94 16.11 3.42
C THR A 32 4.66 16.31 2.60
N ALA A 33 3.74 17.16 3.07
CA ALA A 33 2.54 17.50 2.32
C ALA A 33 2.89 18.09 0.94
N GLY A 34 2.15 17.70 -0.09
CA GLY A 34 2.44 18.07 -1.49
C GLY A 34 3.48 17.18 -2.19
N THR A 35 4.00 16.15 -1.51
CA THR A 35 4.86 15.12 -2.13
C THR A 35 4.08 13.82 -2.39
N TRP A 36 4.68 12.92 -3.16
CA TRP A 36 4.12 11.62 -3.53
C TRP A 36 4.21 10.53 -2.45
N GLY A 37 4.69 10.87 -1.25
CA GLY A 37 4.87 9.92 -0.16
C GLY A 37 6.35 9.72 0.24
N PRO A 38 6.62 8.74 1.12
CA PRO A 38 7.96 8.44 1.59
C PRO A 38 8.81 7.82 0.47
N SER A 39 10.13 7.94 0.55
CA SER A 39 11.05 7.30 -0.41
C SER A 39 10.85 5.78 -0.51
N ALA A 40 10.36 5.14 0.56
CA ALA A 40 10.01 3.72 0.57
C ALA A 40 8.90 3.36 -0.43
N SER A 41 7.97 4.27 -0.77
CA SER A 41 6.93 4.00 -1.77
C SER A 41 7.49 3.97 -3.20
N ILE A 42 8.53 4.78 -3.46
CA ILE A 42 9.24 4.82 -4.73
C ILE A 42 10.08 3.54 -4.88
N ALA A 43 10.92 3.25 -3.88
CA ALA A 43 11.77 2.06 -3.86
C ALA A 43 10.98 0.75 -4.01
N LEU A 44 9.76 0.69 -3.46
CA LEU A 44 8.88 -0.48 -3.58
C LEU A 44 8.54 -0.81 -5.04
N ILE A 45 8.21 0.20 -5.83
CA ILE A 45 7.77 0.05 -7.22
C ILE A 45 8.98 -0.07 -8.15
N GLU A 46 10.07 0.64 -7.88
CA GLU A 46 11.33 0.52 -8.63
C GLU A 46 11.93 -0.89 -8.53
N ARG A 47 11.78 -1.57 -7.39
CA ARG A 47 12.19 -2.98 -7.22
C ARG A 47 11.47 -3.91 -8.21
N ASP A 48 10.29 -3.53 -8.68
CA ASP A 48 9.50 -4.26 -9.67
C ASP A 48 9.71 -3.72 -11.10
N GLY A 49 10.75 -2.90 -11.31
CA GLY A 49 11.12 -2.31 -12.60
C GLY A 49 10.11 -1.29 -13.14
N ARG A 50 9.30 -0.71 -12.24
CA ARG A 50 8.22 0.22 -12.58
C ARG A 50 8.50 1.60 -11.97
N THR A 51 7.79 2.60 -12.45
CA THR A 51 7.84 3.96 -11.91
C THR A 51 6.42 4.49 -11.79
N TRP A 52 6.17 5.30 -10.76
CA TRP A 52 4.92 6.02 -10.63
C TRP A 52 4.73 6.97 -11.82
N HIS A 53 3.52 7.05 -12.35
CA HIS A 53 3.22 8.00 -13.42
C HIS A 53 3.14 9.41 -12.83
N GLU A 54 4.18 10.22 -13.07
CA GLU A 54 4.16 11.65 -12.76
C GLU A 54 3.43 12.39 -13.88
N SER A 55 2.14 12.68 -13.68
CA SER A 55 1.42 13.65 -14.51
C SER A 55 1.83 15.04 -14.03
N ASN A 56 2.77 15.68 -14.73
CA ASN A 56 3.06 17.10 -14.56
C ASN A 56 2.19 17.93 -15.50
#